data_AF-A0A3D1KFV0-F1
#
_entry.id   AF-A0A3D1KFV0-F1
#
_cell.length_a   1.000
_cell.length_b   1.000
_cell.length_c   1.000
_cell.angle_alpha   90.00
_cell.angle_beta   90.00
_cell.angle_gamma   90.00
#
_symmetry.space_group_name_H-M   'P 1'
#
loop_
_entity.id
_entity.type
_entity.pdbx_description
1 polymer ?
#
loop_
_entity_poly.entity_id
_entity_poly.type
_entity_poly.pdbx_seq_one_letter_code
_entity_poly.pdbx_strand_id
1 'polypeptide(L)'
;YQKYVSRIFFFSLCWLVLHDGLRWFIATDWDVYYRFFRYCLLVKGDAVYFEPGYVLLNKIVRTVTDQYTVFLLLHAVIVYSLIGSTIYKYAAYPLLSLALLYAMMLGYLGMNRQYIA
;
A
#
# COMPACT_ATOMS: atom_id res chain seq x y z
N TYR A 1 2.38 -28.00 -13.09
CA TYR A 1 1.36 -27.45 -12.16
C TYR A 1 1.92 -26.31 -11.31
N GLN A 2 2.88 -26.55 -10.41
CA GLN A 2 3.41 -25.51 -9.50
C GLN A 2 3.96 -24.25 -10.18
N LYS A 3 4.66 -24.39 -11.32
CA LYS A 3 5.13 -23.24 -12.12
C LYS A 3 4.01 -22.28 -12.56
N TYR A 4 2.82 -22.79 -12.88
CA TYR A 4 1.68 -21.97 -13.27
C TYR A 4 1.06 -21.27 -12.06
N VAL A 5 0.97 -21.99 -10.94
CA VAL A 5 0.50 -21.43 -9.65
C VAL A 5 1.36 -20.23 -9.24
N SER A 6 2.70 -20.37 -9.29
CA SER A 6 3.60 -19.25 -8.98
C SER A 6 3.43 -18.09 -9.94
N ARG A 7 3.32 -18.33 -11.25
CA ARG A 7 3.09 -17.26 -12.25
C ARG A 7 1.79 -16.51 -11.99
N ILE A 8 0.71 -17.22 -11.72
CA ILE A 8 -0.59 -16.62 -11.39
C ILE A 8 -0.48 -15.83 -10.10
N PHE A 9 0.20 -16.37 -9.08
CA PHE A 9 0.40 -15.67 -7.81
C PHE A 9 1.11 -14.33 -7.99
N PHE A 10 2.25 -14.31 -8.69
CA PHE A 10 3.00 -13.08 -8.93
C PHE A 10 2.23 -12.10 -9.82
N PHE A 11 1.52 -12.59 -10.84
CA PHE A 11 0.65 -11.76 -11.67
C PHE A 11 -0.46 -11.10 -10.84
N SER A 12 -1.16 -11.87 -10.00
CA SER A 12 -2.18 -11.35 -9.10
C SER A 12 -1.60 -10.36 -8.07
N LEU A 13 -0.38 -10.58 -7.60
CA LEU A 13 0.29 -9.64 -6.70
C LEU A 13 0.61 -8.31 -7.40
N CYS A 14 1.11 -8.36 -8.64
CA CYS A 14 1.31 -7.16 -9.46
C CYS A 14 -0.01 -6.44 -9.72
N TRP A 15 -1.09 -7.19 -9.98
CA TRP A 15 -2.42 -6.60 -10.13
C TRP A 15 -2.87 -5.86 -8.87
N LEU A 16 -2.70 -6.44 -7.67
CA LEU A 16 -3.04 -5.77 -6.41
C LEU A 16 -2.26 -4.48 -6.21
N VAL A 17 -0.95 -4.49 -6.50
CA VAL A 17 -0.10 -3.29 -6.41
C VAL A 17 -0.61 -2.18 -7.33
N LEU A 18 -0.95 -2.52 -8.58
CA LEU A 18 -1.46 -1.53 -9.53
C LEU A 18 -2.86 -1.03 -9.15
N HIS A 19 -3.74 -1.93 -8.74
CA HIS A 19 -5.10 -1.60 -8.32
C HIS A 19 -5.11 -0.67 -7.10
N ASP A 20 -4.24 -0.94 -6.13
CA ASP A 20 -4.11 -0.10 -4.92
C ASP A 20 -3.34 1.19 -5.18
N GLY A 21 -2.22 1.11 -5.91
CA GLY A 21 -1.31 2.24 -6.12
C GLY A 21 -1.79 3.27 -7.15
N LEU A 22 -2.67 2.88 -8.08
CA LEU A 22 -3.27 3.78 -9.07
C LEU A 22 -4.66 4.31 -8.66
N ARG A 23 -5.12 4.00 -7.44
CA ARG A 23 -6.42 4.47 -6.96
C ARG A 23 -6.39 5.98 -6.71
N TRP A 24 -7.47 6.66 -7.09
CA TRP A 24 -7.69 8.08 -6.83
C TRP A 24 -9.11 8.29 -6.29
N PHE A 25 -9.26 9.21 -5.33
CA PHE A 25 -10.56 9.57 -4.75
C PHE A 25 -11.32 8.39 -4.13
N ILE A 26 -10.61 7.44 -3.54
CA ILE A 26 -11.19 6.28 -2.85
C ILE A 26 -10.83 6.34 -1.36
N ALA A 27 -11.79 5.97 -0.52
CA ALA A 27 -11.77 6.00 0.94
C ALA A 27 -12.03 7.39 1.55
N THR A 28 -12.62 7.38 2.75
CA THR A 28 -13.01 8.58 3.50
C THR A 28 -11.82 9.49 3.83
N ASP A 29 -10.63 8.91 4.02
CA ASP A 29 -9.43 9.64 4.47
C ASP A 29 -8.53 10.12 3.31
N TRP A 30 -8.97 9.97 2.05
CA TRP A 30 -8.16 10.29 0.88
C TRP A 30 -7.62 11.73 0.89
N ASP A 31 -8.50 12.71 1.11
CA ASP A 31 -8.13 14.13 1.10
C ASP A 31 -7.15 14.50 2.21
N VAL A 32 -7.23 13.80 3.35
CA VAL A 32 -6.35 14.02 4.50
C VAL A 32 -4.95 13.52 4.18
N TYR A 33 -4.83 12.32 3.61
CA TYR A 33 -3.53 11.78 3.18
C TYR A 33 -2.89 12.56 2.05
N TYR A 34 -3.68 12.98 1.05
CA TYR A 34 -3.18 13.78 -0.06
C TYR A 34 -2.66 15.15 0.42
N ARG A 35 -3.41 15.83 1.28
CA ARG A 35 -2.98 17.10 1.90
C ARG A 35 -1.72 16.90 2.72
N PHE A 36 -1.65 15.85 3.55
CA PHE A 36 -0.47 15.56 4.33
C PHE A 36 0.75 15.36 3.42
N PHE A 37 0.68 14.51 2.39
CA PHE A 37 1.79 14.33 1.45
C PHE A 37 2.24 15.66 0.83
N ARG A 38 1.30 16.52 0.44
CA ARG A 38 1.61 17.82 -0.18
C ARG A 38 2.37 18.77 0.76
N TYR A 39 2.06 18.75 2.05
CA TYR A 39 2.54 19.71 3.04
C TYR A 39 3.49 19.13 4.11
N CYS A 40 3.83 17.85 4.05
CA CYS A 40 4.60 17.15 5.09
C CYS A 40 6.01 17.71 5.36
N LEU A 41 6.57 18.47 4.41
CA LEU A 41 7.86 19.16 4.57
C LEU A 41 7.73 20.57 5.21
N LEU A 42 6.53 21.16 5.15
CA LEU A 42 6.28 22.54 5.57
C LEU A 42 5.65 22.61 6.97
N VAL A 43 4.75 21.68 7.29
CA VAL A 43 3.97 21.71 8.53
C VAL A 43 4.49 20.66 9.51
N LYS A 44 5.17 21.11 10.58
CA LYS A 44 5.68 20.21 11.62
C LYS A 44 4.58 19.62 12.51
N GLY A 45 3.43 20.28 12.63
CA GLY A 45 2.32 19.89 13.53
C GLY A 45 1.51 18.70 13.05
N ASP A 46 1.30 18.56 11.75
CA ASP A 46 0.42 17.51 11.19
C ASP A 46 0.99 16.10 11.40
N ALA A 47 2.31 15.98 11.56
CA ALA A 47 2.99 14.72 11.84
C ALA A 47 2.58 14.08 13.17
N VAL A 48 1.98 14.83 14.11
CA VAL A 48 1.50 14.30 15.40
C VAL A 48 0.28 13.39 15.24
N TYR A 49 -0.49 13.56 14.16
CA TYR A 49 -1.72 12.81 13.91
C TYR A 49 -1.52 11.55 13.06
N PHE A 50 -0.29 11.30 12.58
CA PHE A 50 0.05 10.15 11.75
C PHE A 50 1.16 9.30 12.39
N GLU A 51 1.16 8.03 12.03
CA GLU A 51 2.12 7.06 12.50
C GLU A 51 3.54 7.39 12.00
N PRO A 52 4.58 7.19 12.83
CA PRO A 52 5.94 7.61 12.49
C PRO A 52 6.47 7.03 11.18
N GLY A 53 6.20 5.74 10.89
CA GLY A 53 6.64 5.11 9.65
C GLY A 53 5.96 5.73 8.42
N TYR A 54 4.66 6.01 8.50
CA TYR A 54 3.93 6.72 7.46
C TYR A 54 4.48 8.14 7.23
N VAL A 55 4.74 8.90 8.30
CA VAL A 55 5.33 10.24 8.24
C VAL A 55 6.71 10.20 7.56
N LEU A 56 7.56 9.27 7.98
CA LEU A 56 8.91 9.11 7.43
C LEU A 56 8.85 8.82 5.93
N LEU A 57 8.01 7.86 5.51
CA LEU A 57 7.88 7.49 4.11
C LEU A 57 7.38 8.67 3.25
N ASN A 58 6.36 9.39 3.72
CA ASN A 58 5.85 10.57 3.02
C ASN A 58 6.95 11.61 2.82
N LYS A 59 7.72 11.93 3.87
CA LYS A 59 8.81 12.92 3.78
C LYS A 59 9.90 12.48 2.80
N ILE A 60 10.33 11.22 2.85
CA ILE A 60 11.35 10.67 1.93
C ILE A 60 10.89 10.74 0.48
N VAL A 61 9.65 10.33 0.19
CA VAL A 61 9.16 10.37 -1.19
C VAL A 61 8.97 11.81 -1.64
N ARG A 62 8.49 12.68 -0.75
CA ARG A 62 8.21 14.09 -1.05
C ARG A 62 9.47 14.91 -1.34
N THR A 63 10.63 14.53 -0.80
CA THR A 63 11.92 15.17 -1.17
C THR A 63 12.41 14.77 -2.55
N VAL A 64 11.90 13.68 -3.13
CA VAL A 64 12.29 13.17 -4.46
C VAL A 64 11.28 13.54 -5.55
N THR A 65 9.98 13.56 -5.23
CA THR A 65 8.91 13.83 -6.20
C THR A 65 7.69 14.53 -5.58
N ASP A 66 7.00 15.34 -6.38
CA ASP A 66 5.71 15.97 -6.03
C ASP A 66 4.51 15.06 -6.34
N GLN A 67 4.73 13.91 -6.99
CA GLN A 67 3.65 13.06 -7.49
C GLN A 67 3.14 12.08 -6.42
N TYR A 68 1.92 12.30 -5.94
CA TYR A 68 1.29 11.43 -4.92
C TYR A 68 1.09 9.99 -5.41
N THR A 69 0.85 9.78 -6.70
CA THR A 69 0.73 8.42 -7.27
C THR A 69 2.03 7.61 -7.12
N VAL A 70 3.19 8.27 -7.15
CA VAL A 70 4.47 7.58 -6.88
C VAL A 70 4.53 7.11 -5.44
N PHE A 71 4.07 7.93 -4.49
CA PHE A 71 3.94 7.53 -3.09
C PHE A 71 2.98 6.34 -2.93
N LEU A 72 1.80 6.39 -3.54
CA LEU A 72 0.81 5.31 -3.48
C LEU A 72 1.35 3.99 -4.05
N LEU A 73 2.00 4.04 -5.21
CA LEU A 73 2.63 2.85 -5.81
C LEU A 73 3.73 2.28 -4.94
N LEU A 74 4.60 3.14 -4.39
CA LEU A 74 5.68 2.69 -3.51
C LEU A 74 5.13 2.08 -2.22
N HIS A 75 4.13 2.71 -1.61
CA HIS A 75 3.41 2.18 -0.47
C HIS A 75 2.82 0.79 -0.77
N ALA A 76 2.09 0.66 -1.87
CA ALA A 76 1.48 -0.60 -2.30
C ALA A 76 2.54 -1.68 -2.54
N VAL A 77 3.67 -1.36 -3.20
CA VAL A 77 4.78 -2.31 -3.39
C VAL A 77 5.33 -2.81 -2.06
N ILE A 78 5.56 -1.93 -1.09
CA ILE A 78 6.06 -2.32 0.23
C ILE A 78 5.06 -3.27 0.91
N VAL A 79 3.80 -2.88 0.99
CA VAL A 79 2.77 -3.65 1.71
C VAL A 79 2.55 -5.01 1.05
N TYR A 80 2.31 -5.05 -0.26
CA TYR A 80 2.02 -6.31 -0.96
C TYR A 80 3.25 -7.19 -1.14
N SER A 81 4.48 -6.66 -1.16
CA SER A 81 5.68 -7.52 -1.16
C SER A 81 5.85 -8.24 0.18
N LEU A 82 5.62 -7.56 1.31
CA LEU A 82 5.68 -8.16 2.65
C LEU A 82 4.56 -9.18 2.86
N ILE A 83 3.30 -8.80 2.57
CA ILE A 83 2.15 -9.70 2.70
C ILE A 83 2.28 -10.87 1.72
N GLY A 84 2.61 -10.59 0.45
CA GLY A 84 2.73 -11.58 -0.60
C GLY A 84 3.85 -12.59 -0.33
N SER A 85 5.01 -12.14 0.16
CA SER A 85 6.11 -13.04 0.54
C SER A 85 5.73 -13.95 1.71
N THR A 86 5.00 -13.41 2.69
CA THR A 86 4.49 -14.19 3.84
C THR A 86 3.47 -15.25 3.38
N ILE A 87 2.49 -14.86 2.56
CA ILE A 87 1.50 -15.79 2.00
C ILE A 87 2.20 -16.87 1.18
N TYR A 88 3.12 -16.50 0.28
CA TYR A 88 3.80 -17.45 -0.59
C TYR A 88 4.64 -18.47 0.18
N LYS A 89 5.27 -18.05 1.29
CA LYS A 89 6.16 -18.90 2.08
C LYS A 89 5.42 -19.79 3.09
N TYR A 90 4.35 -19.30 3.70
CA TYR A 90 3.73 -19.95 4.86
C TYR A 90 2.30 -20.46 4.64
N ALA A 91 1.57 -19.95 3.65
CA ALA A 91 0.19 -20.39 3.44
C ALA A 91 0.16 -21.79 2.79
N ALA A 92 -0.70 -22.67 3.31
CA ALA A 92 -0.95 -23.98 2.69
C ALA A 92 -1.53 -23.84 1.26
N TYR A 93 -2.33 -22.79 1.01
CA TYR A 93 -2.95 -22.50 -0.28
C TYR A 93 -2.75 -21.02 -0.68
N PRO A 94 -1.56 -20.65 -1.22
CA PRO A 94 -1.21 -19.25 -1.46
C PRO A 94 -2.18 -18.47 -2.35
N LEU A 95 -2.71 -19.10 -3.41
CA LEU A 95 -3.67 -18.46 -4.31
C LEU A 95 -5.02 -18.20 -3.62
N LEU A 96 -5.50 -19.13 -2.81
CA LEU A 96 -6.74 -18.95 -2.06
C LEU A 96 -6.58 -17.85 -1.00
N SER A 97 -5.47 -17.86 -0.27
CA SER A 97 -5.16 -16.81 0.70
C SER A 97 -5.09 -15.43 0.05
N LEU A 98 -4.48 -15.32 -1.14
CA LEU A 98 -4.43 -14.07 -1.90
C LEU A 98 -5.82 -13.62 -2.39
N ALA A 99 -6.65 -14.56 -2.84
CA ALA A 99 -8.04 -14.27 -3.25
C ALA A 99 -8.88 -13.79 -2.07
N LEU A 100 -8.73 -14.39 -0.89
CA LEU A 100 -9.39 -13.96 0.33
C LEU A 100 -8.92 -12.56 0.78
N LEU A 101 -7.61 -12.29 0.70
CA LEU A 101 -7.07 -10.95 0.95
C LEU A 101 -7.72 -9.91 0.02
N TYR A 102 -7.84 -10.23 -1.27
CA TYR A 102 -8.51 -9.35 -2.22
C TYR A 102 -9.99 -9.15 -1.92
N ALA A 103 -10.72 -10.21 -1.54
CA ALA A 103 -12.13 -10.10 -1.18
C ALA A 103 -12.38 -9.18 0.03
N MET A 104 -11.43 -9.15 0.98
CA MET A 104 -11.52 -8.28 2.15
C MET A 104 -10.98 -6.85 1.89
N MET A 105 -10.42 -6.57 0.71
CA MET A 105 -9.74 -5.31 0.39
C MET A 105 -10.61 -4.08 0.65
N LEU A 106 -11.93 -4.14 0.46
CA LEU A 106 -12.85 -3.02 0.69
C LEU A 106 -12.78 -2.45 2.12
N GLY A 107 -12.53 -3.28 3.13
CA GLY A 107 -12.37 -2.82 4.52
C GLY A 107 -10.99 -2.20 4.81
N TYR A 108 -10.00 -2.52 3.99
CA TYR A 108 -8.60 -2.12 4.18
C TYR A 108 -8.15 -0.99 3.26
N LEU A 109 -8.89 -0.74 2.18
CA LEU A 109 -8.62 0.28 1.16
C LEU A 109 -8.80 1.68 1.78
N GLY A 110 -7.78 2.16 2.50
CA GLY A 110 -7.85 3.37 3.31
C GLY A 110 -7.01 3.32 4.58
N MET A 111 -6.59 2.12 5.02
CA MET A 111 -5.77 1.93 6.23
C MET A 111 -4.27 2.15 6.00
N ASN A 112 -3.91 3.10 5.14
CA ASN A 112 -2.54 3.29 4.64
C ASN A 112 -1.54 3.59 5.76
N ARG A 113 -1.99 4.33 6.78
CA ARG A 113 -1.14 4.68 7.92
C ARG A 113 -0.94 3.51 8.88
N GLN A 114 -1.95 2.66 9.08
CA GLN A 114 -1.86 1.49 9.96
C GLN A 114 -0.92 0.41 9.42
N TYR A 115 -0.73 0.31 8.10
CA TYR A 115 0.18 -0.67 7.50
C TYR A 115 1.67 -0.33 7.70
N ILE A 116 1.99 0.95 7.88
CA ILE A 116 3.36 1.44 8.10
C ILE A 116 3.44 2.12 9.47
N ALA A 117 2.74 1.56 10.45
CA ALA A 117 2.79 2.03 11.83
C ALA A 117 4.20 1.85 12.42
#